data_AF-A0A7K1UFQ0-F1
#
_entry.id   AF-A0A7K1UFQ0-F1
#
_cell.length_a   1.000
_cell.length_b   1.000
_cell.length_c   1.000
_cell.angle_alpha   90.00
_cell.angle_beta   90.00
_cell.angle_gamma   90.00
#
_symmetry.space_group_name_H-M   'P 1'
#
loop_
_entity.id
_entity.type
_entity.pdbx_description
1 polymer ?
#
loop_
_entity_poly.entity_id
_entity_poly.type
_entity_poly.pdbx_seq_one_letter_code
_entity_poly.pdbx_strand_id
1 'polypeptide(L)'
;MTTSQDDHWITRQYSPRVYQWLEDFLRHAETAARFVQREDREHETAQLAARMIFIDCGETVYRIDRANPEFLMDFPELELRDVYAMRNISAHGYNIVNYDVIWDALENDIPRIAAKIRAFLNSGIRPDC
;
A
#
# COMPACT_ATOMS: atom_id res chain seq x y z
N MET A 1 -23.93 -6.79 -0.13
CA MET A 1 -24.24 -5.81 -1.18
C MET A 1 -22.91 -5.19 -1.59
N THR A 2 -22.25 -5.78 -2.58
CA THR A 2 -20.98 -5.30 -3.12
C THR A 2 -21.30 -4.14 -4.05
N THR A 3 -20.93 -2.92 -3.64
CA THR A 3 -20.93 -1.75 -4.52
C THR A 3 -20.15 -2.13 -5.77
N SER A 4 -20.80 -2.08 -6.94
CA SER A 4 -20.16 -2.39 -8.21
C SER A 4 -18.92 -1.49 -8.36
N GLN A 5 -17.82 -2.07 -8.82
CA GLN A 5 -16.52 -1.42 -9.07
C GLN A 5 -16.65 -0.11 -9.88
N ASP A 6 -17.74 0.02 -10.63
CA ASP A 6 -18.04 1.16 -11.52
C ASP A 6 -18.70 2.36 -10.82
N ASP A 7 -19.23 2.22 -9.60
CA ASP A 7 -20.12 3.24 -9.00
C ASP A 7 -19.58 3.88 -7.70
N HIS A 8 -18.34 3.56 -7.32
CA HIS A 8 -17.70 4.17 -6.16
C HIS A 8 -17.34 5.63 -6.45
N TRP A 9 -17.58 6.55 -5.52
CA TRP A 9 -17.37 8.00 -5.74
C TRP A 9 -15.93 8.35 -6.18
N ILE A 10 -14.94 7.54 -5.78
CA ILE A 10 -13.53 7.65 -6.22
C ILE A 10 -13.42 7.63 -7.75
N THR A 11 -14.13 6.74 -8.44
CA THR A 11 -14.03 6.58 -9.90
C THR A 11 -14.67 7.74 -10.67
N ARG A 12 -15.44 8.60 -9.99
CA ARG A 12 -16.05 9.83 -10.55
C ARG A 12 -15.13 11.05 -10.45
N GLN A 13 -14.17 11.04 -9.52
CA GLN A 13 -13.27 12.19 -9.25
C GLN A 13 -11.82 11.92 -9.67
N TYR A 14 -11.37 10.67 -9.58
CA TYR A 14 -10.01 10.25 -9.94
C TYR A 14 -10.05 9.20 -11.04
N SER A 15 -8.87 8.80 -11.56
CA SER A 15 -8.79 7.70 -12.51
C SER A 15 -9.48 6.45 -11.94
N PRO A 16 -10.30 5.73 -12.73
CA PRO A 16 -10.92 4.48 -12.29
C PRO A 16 -9.89 3.45 -11.80
N ARG A 17 -8.64 3.58 -12.25
CA ARG A 17 -7.53 2.73 -11.81
C ARG A 17 -7.11 2.96 -10.36
N VAL A 18 -7.40 4.12 -9.76
CA VAL A 18 -7.08 4.38 -8.35
C VAL A 18 -7.79 3.39 -7.45
N TYR A 19 -9.08 3.14 -7.69
CA TYR A 19 -9.83 2.14 -6.92
C TYR A 19 -9.18 0.75 -7.06
N GLN A 20 -8.85 0.34 -8.29
CA GLN A 20 -8.18 -0.93 -8.54
C GLN A 20 -6.81 -1.03 -7.85
N TRP A 21 -6.01 0.04 -7.87
CA TRP A 21 -4.71 0.05 -7.19
C TRP A 21 -4.86 0.04 -5.66
N LEU A 22 -5.88 0.67 -5.09
CA LEU A 22 -6.16 0.52 -3.67
C LEU A 22 -6.50 -0.94 -3.32
N GLU A 23 -7.28 -1.64 -4.16
CA GLU A 23 -7.53 -3.06 -4.01
C GLU A 23 -6.26 -3.90 -4.18
N ASP A 24 -5.40 -3.58 -5.15
CA ASP A 24 -4.10 -4.22 -5.35
C ASP A 24 -3.24 -4.10 -4.08
N PHE A 25 -3.17 -2.90 -3.50
CA PHE A 25 -2.45 -2.66 -2.24
C PHE A 25 -2.99 -3.55 -1.13
N LEU A 26 -4.31 -3.67 -0.99
CA LEU A 26 -4.92 -4.55 0.01
C LEU A 26 -4.53 -6.03 -0.19
N ARG A 27 -4.41 -6.49 -1.44
CA ARG A 27 -3.95 -7.86 -1.76
C ARG A 27 -2.47 -8.06 -1.42
N HIS A 28 -1.63 -7.07 -1.67
CA HIS A 28 -0.22 -7.11 -1.26
C HIS A 28 -0.08 -7.09 0.25
N ALA A 29 -0.85 -6.26 0.95
CA ALA A 29 -0.88 -6.22 2.42
C ALA A 29 -1.34 -7.54 3.04
N GLU A 30 -2.32 -8.22 2.46
CA GLU A 30 -2.73 -9.54 2.92
C GLU A 30 -1.64 -10.60 2.70
N THR A 31 -0.92 -10.49 1.57
CA THR A 31 0.24 -11.35 1.29
C THR A 31 1.34 -11.11 2.31
N ALA A 32 1.66 -9.85 2.62
CA ALA A 32 2.61 -9.46 3.66
C ALA A 32 2.23 -10.05 5.02
N ALA A 33 0.97 -9.88 5.44
CA ALA A 33 0.49 -10.38 6.74
C ALA A 33 0.63 -11.90 6.88
N ARG A 34 0.30 -12.67 5.83
CA ARG A 34 0.51 -14.13 5.84
C ARG A 34 1.98 -14.52 5.81
N PHE A 35 2.79 -13.75 5.09
CA PHE A 35 4.22 -14.00 4.93
C PHE A 35 4.98 -13.82 6.25
N VAL A 36 4.82 -12.68 6.93
CA VAL A 36 5.53 -12.39 8.19
C VAL A 36 5.20 -13.36 9.32
N GLN A 37 4.02 -13.99 9.29
CA GLN A 37 3.61 -14.99 10.28
C GLN A 37 4.23 -16.38 10.06
N ARG A 38 4.69 -16.67 8.83
CA ARG A 38 5.09 -18.01 8.42
C ARG A 38 6.60 -18.17 8.23
N GLU A 39 7.26 -17.08 7.86
CA GLU A 39 8.65 -17.10 7.44
C GLU A 39 9.58 -16.63 8.56
N ASP A 40 10.79 -17.19 8.58
CA ASP A 40 11.85 -16.74 9.47
C ASP A 40 12.54 -15.51 8.86
N ARG A 41 12.51 -14.39 9.59
CA ARG A 41 13.09 -13.11 9.15
C ARG A 41 14.60 -13.14 8.93
N GLU A 42 15.30 -14.09 9.54
CA GLU A 42 16.75 -14.25 9.39
C GLU A 42 17.12 -15.07 8.14
N HIS A 43 16.14 -15.73 7.51
CA HIS A 43 16.38 -16.55 6.33
C HIS A 43 16.53 -15.69 5.07
N GLU A 44 17.63 -15.85 4.34
CA GLU A 44 17.98 -15.03 3.17
C GLU A 44 16.88 -15.01 2.11
N THR A 45 16.27 -16.16 1.80
CA THR A 45 15.16 -16.21 0.83
C THR A 45 13.94 -15.44 1.33
N ALA A 46 13.67 -15.48 2.64
CA ALA A 46 12.57 -14.73 3.23
C ALA A 46 12.83 -13.22 3.18
N GLN A 47 14.07 -12.78 3.44
CA GLN A 47 14.46 -11.38 3.31
C GLN A 47 14.27 -10.85 1.87
N LEU A 48 14.68 -11.63 0.87
CA LEU A 48 14.47 -11.28 -0.54
C LEU A 48 12.97 -11.23 -0.91
N ALA A 49 12.17 -12.18 -0.42
CA ALA A 49 10.73 -12.18 -0.64
C ALA A 49 10.03 -11.02 0.08
N ALA A 50 10.41 -10.71 1.31
CA ALA A 50 9.92 -9.55 2.06
C ALA A 50 10.18 -8.26 1.29
N ARG A 51 11.40 -8.09 0.75
CA ARG A 51 11.74 -6.94 -0.10
C ARG A 51 10.85 -6.86 -1.34
N MET A 52 10.55 -7.98 -2.00
CA MET A 52 9.68 -7.96 -3.18
C MET A 52 8.24 -7.57 -2.83
N ILE A 53 7.67 -8.14 -1.76
CA ILE A 53 6.33 -7.76 -1.28
C ILE A 53 6.27 -6.27 -0.94
N PHE A 54 7.31 -5.76 -0.29
CA PHE A 54 7.44 -4.35 0.05
C PHE A 54 7.49 -3.44 -1.19
N ILE A 55 8.25 -3.84 -2.22
CA ILE A 55 8.31 -3.13 -3.50
C ILE A 55 6.94 -3.11 -4.18
N ASP A 56 6.21 -4.23 -4.19
CA ASP A 56 4.88 -4.31 -4.81
C ASP A 56 3.87 -3.36 -4.14
N CYS A 57 3.88 -3.27 -2.80
CA CYS A 57 3.10 -2.29 -2.04
C CYS A 57 3.45 -0.84 -2.48
N GLY A 58 4.74 -0.52 -2.56
CA GLY A 58 5.22 0.80 -2.95
C GLY A 58 4.94 1.16 -4.41
N GLU A 59 5.07 0.22 -5.34
CA GLU A 59 4.78 0.38 -6.76
C GLU A 59 3.29 0.70 -6.99
N THR A 60 2.42 0.09 -6.21
CA THR A 60 0.99 0.35 -6.26
C THR A 60 0.67 1.80 -5.90
N VAL A 61 1.28 2.31 -4.83
CA VAL A 61 1.15 3.71 -4.41
C VAL A 61 1.78 4.66 -5.43
N TYR A 62 2.94 4.31 -5.97
CA TYR A 62 3.60 5.09 -7.02
C TYR A 62 2.70 5.26 -8.25
N ARG A 63 1.95 4.23 -8.65
CA ARG A 63 0.99 4.31 -9.76
C ARG A 63 -0.17 5.27 -9.46
N ILE A 64 -0.69 5.25 -8.24
CA ILE A 64 -1.73 6.21 -7.80
C ILE A 64 -1.18 7.63 -7.90
N ASP A 65 -0.02 7.90 -7.31
CA ASP A 65 0.61 9.23 -7.32
C ASP A 65 0.91 9.71 -8.75
N ARG A 66 1.39 8.82 -9.64
CA ARG A 66 1.68 9.19 -11.03
C ARG A 66 0.44 9.50 -11.86
N ALA A 67 -0.69 8.85 -11.58
CA ALA A 67 -1.93 9.04 -12.34
C ALA A 67 -2.78 10.18 -11.78
N ASN A 68 -2.80 10.34 -10.46
CA ASN A 68 -3.58 11.32 -9.72
C ASN A 68 -2.78 11.81 -8.49
N PRO A 69 -1.77 12.68 -8.67
CA PRO A 69 -0.96 13.21 -7.56
C PRO A 69 -1.81 13.88 -6.46
N GLU A 70 -2.92 14.49 -6.86
CA GLU A 70 -3.91 15.12 -5.98
C GLU A 70 -4.53 14.12 -4.99
N PHE A 71 -4.65 12.83 -5.32
CA PHE A 71 -5.26 11.84 -4.43
C PHE A 71 -4.50 11.72 -3.10
N LEU A 72 -3.16 11.70 -3.17
CA LEU A 72 -2.31 11.64 -1.98
C LEU A 72 -2.27 12.99 -1.22
N MET A 73 -2.74 14.08 -1.85
CA MET A 73 -2.91 15.39 -1.18
C MET A 73 -4.27 15.48 -0.49
N ASP A 74 -5.31 14.94 -1.13
CA ASP A 74 -6.68 14.99 -0.67
C ASP A 74 -6.93 14.04 0.51
N PHE A 75 -6.21 12.90 0.57
CA PHE A 75 -6.37 11.89 1.62
C PHE A 75 -5.07 11.59 2.39
N PRO A 76 -4.46 12.59 3.07
CA PRO A 76 -3.23 12.40 3.83
C PRO A 76 -3.39 11.42 5.00
N GLU A 77 -4.60 11.26 5.54
CA GLU A 77 -4.92 10.35 6.63
C GLU A 77 -4.68 8.88 6.27
N LEU A 78 -4.70 8.53 4.97
CA LEU A 78 -4.37 7.20 4.48
C LEU A 78 -2.87 6.88 4.57
N GLU A 79 -2.01 7.90 4.75
CA GLU A 79 -0.55 7.77 4.88
C GLU A 79 0.15 7.07 3.71
N LEU A 80 -0.45 7.10 2.52
CA LEU A 80 0.15 6.50 1.33
C LEU A 80 1.50 7.14 0.98
N ARG A 81 1.70 8.42 1.32
CA ARG A 81 2.99 9.11 1.12
C ARG A 81 4.15 8.45 1.87
N ASP A 82 3.90 7.82 3.01
CA ASP A 82 4.95 7.14 3.78
C ASP A 82 5.41 5.88 3.05
N VAL A 83 4.49 5.12 2.44
CA VAL A 83 4.80 3.97 1.57
C VAL A 83 5.60 4.40 0.34
N TYR A 84 5.27 5.57 -0.23
CA TYR A 84 6.01 6.13 -1.35
C TYR A 84 7.45 6.48 -0.97
N ALA A 85 7.66 7.11 0.19
CA ALA A 85 8.99 7.43 0.71
C ALA A 85 9.80 6.15 1.00
N MET A 86 9.15 5.14 1.59
CA MET A 86 9.67 3.80 1.82
C MET A 86 10.18 3.11 0.54
N ARG A 87 9.44 3.20 -0.57
CA ARG A 87 9.90 2.70 -1.87
C ARG A 87 11.19 3.38 -2.33
N ASN A 88 11.31 4.69 -2.12
CA ASN A 88 12.49 5.44 -2.55
C ASN A 88 13.74 5.09 -1.73
N ILE A 89 13.58 4.76 -0.44
CA ILE A 89 14.65 4.25 0.41
C ILE A 89 15.17 2.89 -0.11
N SER A 90 14.27 1.98 -0.49
CA SER A 90 14.63 0.67 -1.07
C SER A 90 15.21 0.75 -2.49
N ALA A 91 14.98 1.86 -3.21
CA ALA A 91 15.34 2.01 -4.62
C ALA A 91 16.61 2.82 -4.87
N HIS A 92 16.98 3.81 -4.04
CA HIS A 92 17.98 4.84 -4.44
C HIS A 92 19.14 5.14 -3.49
N GLY A 93 19.38 4.40 -2.41
CA GLY A 93 20.71 4.45 -1.78
C GLY A 93 20.74 4.09 -0.31
N TYR A 94 21.30 2.93 0.00
CA TYR A 94 22.65 2.75 0.55
C TYR A 94 23.00 1.27 0.31
N ASN A 95 24.29 0.93 0.24
CA ASN A 95 24.81 -0.39 -0.16
C ASN A 95 24.40 -1.57 0.76
N ILE A 96 23.42 -1.40 1.65
CA ILE A 96 22.90 -2.38 2.60
C ILE A 96 21.39 -2.13 2.74
N VAL A 97 20.58 -3.06 2.23
CA VAL A 97 19.13 -3.09 2.53
C VAL A 97 18.99 -3.49 4.00
N ASN A 98 18.33 -2.66 4.81
CA ASN A 98 18.01 -3.03 6.19
C ASN A 98 16.71 -3.84 6.18
N TYR A 99 16.83 -5.16 6.28
CA TYR A 99 15.69 -6.07 6.27
C TYR A 99 14.84 -6.00 7.55
N ASP A 100 15.40 -5.56 8.68
CA ASP A 100 14.61 -5.33 9.90
C ASP A 100 13.57 -4.23 9.68
N VAL A 101 13.95 -3.16 8.97
CA VAL A 101 13.04 -2.06 8.61
C VAL A 101 11.96 -2.53 7.65
N ILE A 102 12.31 -3.37 6.67
CA ILE A 102 11.33 -3.95 5.76
C ILE A 102 10.36 -4.84 6.53
N TRP A 103 10.86 -5.70 7.40
CA TRP A 103 10.02 -6.61 8.19
C TRP A 103 9.07 -5.84 9.10
N ASP A 104 9.57 -4.85 9.82
CA ASP A 104 8.77 -3.97 10.68
C ASP A 104 7.67 -3.27 9.88
N ALA A 105 7.98 -2.76 8.69
CA ALA A 105 6.97 -2.14 7.84
C ALA A 105 5.92 -3.16 7.35
N LEU A 106 6.31 -4.38 6.96
CA LEU A 106 5.37 -5.43 6.55
C LEU A 106 4.49 -5.92 7.71
N GLU A 107 5.02 -5.94 8.93
CA GLU A 107 4.33 -6.41 10.13
C GLU A 107 3.42 -5.34 10.75
N ASN A 108 3.85 -4.08 10.74
CA ASN A 108 3.20 -3.00 11.49
C ASN A 108 2.57 -1.91 10.60
N ASP A 109 3.33 -1.35 9.65
CA ASP A 109 2.85 -0.21 8.85
C ASP A 109 1.87 -0.60 7.75
N ILE A 110 2.23 -1.60 6.94
CA ILE A 110 1.41 -2.05 5.81
C ILE A 110 0.02 -2.53 6.29
N PRO A 111 -0.12 -3.33 7.37
CA PRO A 111 -1.43 -3.71 7.87
C PRO A 111 -2.26 -2.52 8.39
N ARG A 112 -1.61 -1.56 9.04
CA ARG A 112 -2.24 -0.33 9.55
C ARG A 112 -2.78 0.54 8.41
N ILE A 113 -1.98 0.73 7.36
CA ILE A 113 -2.40 1.47 6.15
C ILE A 113 -3.51 0.71 5.42
N ALA A 114 -3.41 -0.62 5.30
CA ALA A 114 -4.46 -1.44 4.69
C ALA A 114 -5.79 -1.37 5.45
N ALA A 115 -5.76 -1.24 6.78
CA ALA A 115 -6.98 -1.03 7.58
C ALA A 115 -7.64 0.32 7.25
N LYS A 116 -6.85 1.39 7.10
CA LYS A 116 -7.36 2.72 6.70
C LYS A 116 -7.96 2.70 5.30
N ILE A 117 -7.27 2.08 4.33
CA ILE A 117 -7.80 1.93 2.96
C ILE A 117 -9.11 1.13 2.97
N ARG A 118 -9.19 0.03 3.71
CA ARG A 118 -10.45 -0.74 3.84
C ARG A 118 -11.58 0.11 4.40
N ALA A 119 -11.32 0.88 5.45
CA ALA A 119 -12.32 1.78 6.04
C ALA A 119 -12.77 2.84 5.03
N PHE A 120 -11.82 3.41 4.28
CA PHE A 120 -12.07 4.41 3.24
C PHE A 120 -12.88 3.88 2.05
N LEU A 121 -12.61 2.65 1.59
CA LEU A 121 -13.41 2.02 0.52
C LEU A 121 -14.80 1.58 1.01
N ASN A 122 -14.93 1.26 2.29
CA ASN A 122 -16.21 0.83 2.88
C ASN A 122 -17.11 2.01 3.30
N SER A 123 -16.58 3.22 3.44
CA SER A 123 -17.36 4.36 3.92
C SER A 123 -18.50 4.73 2.98
N GLY A 124 -18.44 4.34 1.68
CA GLY A 124 -19.49 4.54 0.66
C GLY A 124 -19.84 6.01 0.36
N ILE A 125 -19.33 6.92 1.18
CA ILE A 125 -19.57 8.36 1.22
C ILE A 125 -18.20 9.00 1.13
N ARG A 126 -18.07 9.98 0.24
CA ARG A 126 -16.92 10.88 0.20
C ARG A 126 -16.73 11.46 1.61
N PRO A 127 -15.62 11.20 2.32
CA PRO A 127 -15.30 12.06 3.47
C PRO A 127 -15.22 13.47 2.89
N ASP A 128 -15.90 14.44 3.50
CA ASP A 128 -16.14 15.82 3.03
C ASP A 128 -17.57 16.10 2.50
N CYS A 129 -18.57 15.90 3.37
CA CYS A 129 -19.64 16.88 3.62
C CYS A 129 -19.57 17.29 5.09
#